data_AF-A0A2E0AJW3-F1
#
_entry.id   AF-A0A2E0AJW3-F1
#
_cell.length_a   1.000
_cell.length_b   1.000
_cell.length_c   1.000
_cell.angle_alpha   90.00
_cell.angle_beta   90.00
_cell.angle_gamma   90.00
#
_symmetry.space_group_name_H-M   'P 1'
#
loop_
_entity.id
_entity.type
_entity.pdbx_description
1 polymer ?
#
loop_
_entity_poly.entity_id
_entity_poly.type
_entity_poly.pdbx_seq_one_letter_code
_entity_poly.pdbx_strand_id
1 'polypeptide(L)'
;MSLSELDRLLERRRHDPDLAEKLREPMDLEAFLALASEYGCDVTETDVIAAQQRELSGQAAAELQRQQAVDSRRLRSFIQG
;
A
#
# COMPACT_ATOMS: atom_id res chain seq x y z
N MET A 1 16.03 9.28 1.93
CA MET A 1 16.61 7.94 1.65
C MET A 1 15.88 6.92 2.52
N SER A 2 14.59 6.65 2.33
CA SER A 2 13.87 5.85 3.37
C SER A 2 12.63 5.06 2.93
N LEU A 3 12.10 5.24 1.72
CA LEU A 3 11.02 4.37 1.24
C LEU A 3 11.51 2.93 0.92
N SER A 4 12.79 2.80 0.59
CA SER A 4 13.42 1.54 0.19
C SER A 4 13.57 0.55 1.35
N GLU A 5 13.70 1.02 2.59
CA GLU A 5 13.85 0.14 3.76
C GLU A 5 12.51 -0.47 4.17
N LEU A 6 11.42 0.31 4.07
CA LEU A 6 10.07 -0.21 4.26
C LEU A 6 9.73 -1.26 3.18
N ASP A 7 10.02 -0.98 1.90
CA ASP A 7 9.83 -1.96 0.83
C ASP A 7 10.65 -3.23 1.08
N ARG A 8 11.89 -3.09 1.54
CA ARG A 8 12.76 -4.23 1.89
C ARG A 8 12.20 -5.07 3.04
N LEU A 9 11.62 -4.44 4.06
CA LEU A 9 10.93 -5.13 5.16
C LEU A 9 9.67 -5.86 4.66
N LEU A 10 8.88 -5.22 3.78
CA LEU A 10 7.69 -5.82 3.17
C LEU A 10 8.04 -6.98 2.23
N GLU A 11 9.15 -6.91 1.50
CA GLU A 11 9.67 -8.03 0.73
C GLU A 11 10.15 -9.16 1.65
N ARG A 12 10.85 -8.83 2.76
CA ARG A 12 11.28 -9.81 3.77
C ARG A 12 10.10 -10.58 4.35
N ARG A 13 8.99 -9.90 4.64
CA ARG A 13 7.73 -10.53 5.10
C ARG A 13 7.23 -11.63 4.17
N ARG A 14 7.51 -11.55 2.86
CA ARG A 14 7.08 -12.59 1.90
C ARG A 14 7.92 -13.87 2.00
N HIS A 15 9.12 -13.78 2.55
CA HIS A 15 10.05 -14.89 2.70
C HIS A 15 10.19 -15.37 4.15
N ASP A 16 9.76 -14.56 5.12
CA ASP A 16 9.81 -14.83 6.55
C ASP A 16 8.38 -14.96 7.12
N PRO A 17 7.91 -16.20 7.38
CA PRO A 17 6.57 -16.45 7.90
C PRO A 17 6.38 -15.93 9.34
N ASP A 18 7.44 -15.84 10.16
CA ASP A 18 7.33 -15.30 11.52
C ASP A 18 7.05 -13.79 11.47
N LEU A 19 7.71 -13.07 10.55
CA LEU A 19 7.42 -11.66 10.29
C LEU A 19 6.02 -11.47 9.70
N ALA A 20 5.56 -12.38 8.84
CA ALA A 20 4.22 -12.35 8.27
C ALA A 20 3.12 -12.55 9.32
N GLU A 21 3.30 -13.50 10.25
CA GLU A 21 2.35 -13.75 11.34
C GLU A 21 2.28 -12.55 12.29
N LYS A 22 3.43 -11.96 12.65
CA LYS A 22 3.47 -10.74 13.47
C LYS A 22 2.72 -9.58 12.81
N LEU A 23 2.93 -9.37 11.50
CA LEU A 23 2.26 -8.31 10.73
C LEU A 23 0.81 -8.64 10.34
N ARG A 24 0.29 -9.81 10.73
CA ARG A 24 -1.09 -10.24 10.44
C ARG A 24 -2.09 -9.64 11.42
N GLU A 25 -1.66 -9.38 12.64
CA GLU A 25 -2.47 -8.71 13.67
C GLU A 25 -2.32 -7.19 13.57
N PRO A 26 -3.39 -6.42 13.83
CA PRO A 26 -3.26 -4.97 13.93
C PRO A 26 -2.32 -4.65 15.10
N MET A 27 -1.16 -4.07 14.78
CA MET A 27 -0.18 -3.61 15.74
C MET A 27 -0.06 -2.10 15.72
N ASP A 28 0.33 -1.53 16.84
CA ASP A 28 0.62 -0.11 16.94
C ASP A 28 1.82 0.29 16.09
N LEU A 29 1.81 1.52 15.61
CA LEU A 29 2.89 2.08 14.79
C LEU A 29 4.24 1.99 15.52
N GLU A 30 4.30 2.32 16.81
CA GLU A 30 5.53 2.20 17.60
C GLU A 30 6.06 0.76 17.64
N ALA A 31 5.17 -0.23 17.82
CA ALA A 31 5.54 -1.64 17.82
C ALA A 31 6.07 -2.10 16.46
N PHE A 32 5.47 -1.59 15.37
CA PHE A 32 5.95 -1.84 14.01
C PHE A 32 7.33 -1.24 13.76
N LEU A 33 7.58 0.01 14.18
CA LEU A 33 8.88 0.66 13.99
C LEU A 33 9.97 -0.03 14.82
N ALA A 34 9.65 -0.45 16.04
CA ALA A 34 10.56 -1.24 16.88
C ALA A 34 10.90 -2.58 16.19
N LEU A 35 9.89 -3.28 15.66
CA LEU A 35 10.09 -4.52 14.89
C LEU A 35 10.97 -4.27 13.66
N ALA A 36 10.69 -3.23 12.87
CA ALA A 36 11.52 -2.89 11.71
C ALA A 36 12.99 -2.68 12.10
N SER A 37 13.24 -1.97 13.20
CA SER A 37 14.58 -1.76 13.74
C SER A 37 15.25 -3.07 14.19
N GLU A 38 14.51 -4.01 14.78
CA GLU A 38 15.05 -5.34 15.15
C GLU A 38 15.51 -6.14 13.92
N TYR A 39 14.83 -5.97 12.79
CA TYR A 39 15.20 -6.58 11.52
C TYR A 39 16.30 -5.81 10.76
N GLY A 40 16.82 -4.72 11.35
CA GLY A 40 17.87 -3.88 10.77
C GLY A 40 17.38 -2.93 9.67
N CYS A 41 16.07 -2.68 9.60
CA CYS A 41 15.46 -1.72 8.68
C CYS A 41 15.17 -0.43 9.44
N ASP A 42 15.74 0.69 8.98
CA ASP A 42 15.48 2.02 9.54
C ASP A 42 14.21 2.61 8.91
N VAL A 43 13.06 2.08 9.32
CA VAL A 43 11.74 2.54 8.88
C VAL A 43 11.26 3.62 9.81
N THR A 44 10.79 4.73 9.25
CA THR A 44 10.19 5.82 10.02
C THR A 44 8.68 5.88 9.85
N GLU A 45 7.99 6.59 10.75
CA GLU A 45 6.57 6.92 10.60
C GLU A 45 6.28 7.57 9.23
N THR A 46 7.18 8.44 8.76
CA THR A 46 7.02 9.12 7.47
C THR A 46 6.98 8.12 6.31
N ASP A 47 7.76 7.04 6.39
CA ASP A 47 7.78 5.99 5.36
C ASP A 47 6.48 5.19 5.36
N VAL A 48 5.96 4.86 6.55
CA VAL A 48 4.68 4.17 6.70
C VAL A 48 3.53 5.01 6.15
N ILE A 49 3.50 6.31 6.47
CA ILE A 49 2.51 7.25 5.93
C ILE A 49 2.64 7.38 4.41
N ALA A 50 3.87 7.48 3.90
CA ALA A 50 4.12 7.58 2.46
C ALA A 50 3.68 6.32 1.70
N ALA A 51 3.87 5.13 2.29
CA ALA A 51 3.37 3.87 1.73
C ALA A 51 1.84 3.82 1.72
N GLN A 52 1.18 4.20 2.80
CA GLN A 52 -0.30 4.29 2.85
C GLN A 52 -0.83 5.27 1.80
N GLN A 53 -0.20 6.44 1.66
CA GLN A 53 -0.59 7.44 0.64
C GLN A 53 -0.40 6.92 -0.79
N ARG A 54 0.65 6.12 -1.06
CA ARG A 54 0.84 5.46 -2.35
C ARG A 54 -0.26 4.46 -2.66
N GLU A 55 -0.63 3.61 -1.71
CA GLU A 55 -1.72 2.65 -1.90
C GLU A 55 -3.05 3.36 -2.16
N LEU A 56 -3.37 4.39 -1.36
CA LEU A 56 -4.58 5.20 -1.53
C LEU A 56 -4.61 5.92 -2.89
N SER A 57 -3.49 6.51 -3.32
CA SER A 57 -3.38 7.17 -4.62
C SER A 57 -3.49 6.19 -5.79
N GLY A 58 -2.93 4.98 -5.66
CA GLY A 58 -3.05 3.91 -6.64
C GLY A 58 -4.48 3.40 -6.78
N GLN A 59 -5.20 3.26 -5.66
CA GLN A 59 -6.62 2.89 -5.65
C GLN A 59 -7.49 3.97 -6.28
N ALA A 60 -7.26 5.24 -5.95
CA ALA A 60 -8.02 6.37 -6.51
C ALA A 60 -7.86 6.49 -8.04
N ALA A 61 -6.66 6.25 -8.57
CA ALA A 61 -6.42 6.23 -10.01
C ALA A 61 -7.19 5.09 -10.72
N ALA A 62 -7.21 3.89 -10.12
CA ALA A 62 -7.94 2.75 -10.66
C ALA A 62 -9.47 2.95 -10.62
N GLU A 63 -9.98 3.60 -9.57
CA GLU A 63 -11.39 3.98 -9.42
C GLU A 63 -11.83 4.96 -10.51
N LEU A 64 -11.04 6.01 -10.74
CA LEU A 64 -11.29 7.01 -11.79
C LEU A 64 -11.32 6.37 -13.19
N GLN A 65 -10.40 5.44 -13.46
CA GLN A 65 -10.37 4.72 -14.75
C GLN A 65 -11.62 3.84 -14.95
N ARG A 66 -12.13 3.18 -13.90
CA ARG A 66 -13.38 2.41 -13.99
C ARG A 66 -14.59 3.31 -14.25
N GLN A 67 -14.68 4.45 -13.59
CA GLN A 67 -15.78 5.40 -13.79
C GLN A 67 -15.82 5.91 -15.24
N GLN A 68 -14.67 6.30 -15.81
CA GLN A 68 -14.61 6.72 -17.22
C GLN A 68 -14.98 5.59 -18.21
N ALA A 69 -14.63 4.34 -17.91
CA ALA A 69 -15.02 3.19 -18.73
C ALA A 69 -16.53 2.92 -18.68
N VAL A 70 -17.20 3.19 -17.57
CA VAL A 70 -18.65 3.05 -17.43
C VAL A 70 -19.38 4.19 -18.13
N ASP A 71 -18.91 5.43 -17.98
CA ASP A 71 -19.56 6.61 -18.57
C ASP A 71 -19.40 6.65 -20.10
N SER A 72 -18.25 6.23 -20.63
CA SER A 72 -18.05 6.11 -22.08
C SER A 72 -18.97 5.06 -22.74
N ARG A 73 -19.30 3.98 -22.04
CA ARG A 73 -20.28 2.98 -22.51
C ARG A 73 -21.70 3.54 -22.52
N ARG A 74 -22.09 4.30 -21.50
CA ARG A 74 -23.41 4.96 -21.41
C ARG A 74 -23.59 6.05 -22.48
N LEU A 75 -22.56 6.85 -22.73
CA LEU A 75 -22.56 7.86 -23.81
C LEU A 75 -22.72 7.21 -25.20
N ARG A 76 -22.04 6.09 -25.45
CA ARG A 76 -22.19 5.33 -26.70
C ARG A 76 -23.60 4.77 -26.92
N SER A 77 -24.28 4.30 -25.86
CA SER A 77 -25.66 3.81 -26.00
C SER A 77 -26.69 4.94 -26.20
N PHE A 78 -26.39 6.16 -25.73
CA PHE A 78 -27.32 7.28 -25.83
C PHE A 78 -27.28 7.99 -27.20
N ILE A 79 -26.16 7.96 -27.91
CA ILE A 79 -25.99 8.62 -29.23
C ILE A 79 -26.51 7.74 -30.39
N GLN A 80 -26.76 6.44 -30.16
CA GLN A 80 -27.27 5.50 -31.15
C GLN A 80 -28.75 5.11 -30.96
N GLY A 81 -29.49 5.83 -30.11
CA GLY A 81 -30.94 5.68 -29.93
C GLY A 81 -31.73 6.73 -30.70
#